data_AF-A0A538RGD8-F1
#
_entry.id   AF-A0A538RGD8-F1
#
_cell.length_a   1.000
_cell.length_b   1.000
_cell.length_c   1.000
_cell.angle_alpha   90.00
_cell.angle_beta   90.00
_cell.angle_gamma   90.00
#
_symmetry.space_group_name_H-M   'P 1'
#
loop_
_entity.id
_entity.type
_entity.pdbx_description
1 polymer ?
#
loop_
_entity_poly.entity_id
_entity_poly.type
_entity_poly.pdbx_seq_one_letter_code
_entity_poly.pdbx_strand_id
1 'polypeptide(L)'
;MQDSQKVVRSAPSCFHCLLDEQPGDLVPARLLAKLRTADGGAALEANPSYWLAPTGALPAPIAASAPHVEGLALDHPIIWLQDTATGMLAPFWLGPRYSALLAELTPGQASDTRQLSAEECAVLQAAGVLVTPGELARRSTDTNEELAHAARAFGRGYATLGDLIHPFHLDALRRHYREMIRQGAFMLGDGQSPRRYIAHNEAVARFFHHQLAGVVSRVAGAPVKPSYTFLASYLDGAVLPEHVDRPQCEYSITLLIDFSPEPARESPWPIHLHGEHGIVTVHQGIGDALIYRGRQIPHSRARLPDGCASTSLLFHYVDESFSKSLD
;
A
#
# COMPACT_ATOMS: atom_id res chain seq x y z
N MET A 1 5.91 48.27 -4.77
CA MET A 1 4.68 47.61 -5.27
C MET A 1 5.09 46.70 -6.40
N GLN A 2 5.06 45.38 -6.34
CA GLN A 2 4.38 44.44 -5.46
C GLN A 2 5.39 43.45 -4.87
N ASP A 3 5.28 43.22 -3.55
CA ASP A 3 5.93 42.13 -2.85
C ASP A 3 5.31 40.81 -3.33
N SER A 4 6.11 39.98 -3.99
CA SER A 4 5.77 38.57 -4.21
C SER A 4 5.83 37.87 -2.86
N GLN A 5 4.69 37.75 -2.19
CA GLN A 5 4.53 36.88 -1.03
C GLN A 5 5.03 35.48 -1.42
N LYS A 6 6.19 35.09 -0.88
CA LYS A 6 6.59 33.69 -0.77
C LYS A 6 5.46 33.01 -0.02
N VAL A 7 4.63 32.24 -0.73
CA VAL A 7 3.75 31.27 -0.12
C VAL A 7 4.65 30.36 0.70
N VAL A 8 4.61 30.51 2.01
CA VAL A 8 5.23 29.58 2.95
C VAL A 8 4.46 28.29 2.75
N ARG A 9 4.97 27.40 1.90
CA ARG A 9 4.46 26.03 1.79
C ARG A 9 4.67 25.41 3.16
N SER A 10 3.57 25.09 3.85
CA SER A 10 3.64 24.26 5.06
C SER A 10 4.42 22.99 4.72
N ALA A 11 5.24 22.50 5.64
CA ALA A 11 5.88 21.20 5.46
C ALA A 11 4.81 20.16 5.09
N PRO A 12 5.05 19.29 4.10
CA PRO A 12 4.09 18.28 3.71
C PRO A 12 3.75 17.41 4.93
N SER A 13 2.47 17.08 5.10
CA SER A 13 2.01 16.25 6.21
C SER A 13 2.64 14.86 6.10
N CYS A 14 3.44 14.46 7.09
CA CYS A 14 3.99 13.11 7.16
C CYS A 14 2.86 12.06 7.20
N PHE A 15 3.10 10.91 6.58
CA PHE A 15 2.16 9.80 6.54
C PHE A 15 2.06 9.12 7.91
N HIS A 16 0.83 8.79 8.29
CA HIS A 16 0.52 7.98 9.47
C HIS A 16 -0.79 7.22 9.28
N CYS A 17 -0.81 5.98 9.75
CA CYS A 17 -2.00 5.14 9.93
C CYS A 17 -2.33 5.10 11.43
N LEU A 18 -3.10 6.09 11.91
CA LEU A 18 -3.43 6.24 13.33
C LEU A 18 -4.53 5.27 13.73
N LEU A 19 -4.25 4.33 14.65
CA LEU A 19 -5.22 3.31 15.09
C LEU A 19 -6.45 3.92 15.78
N ASP A 20 -6.28 5.03 16.49
CA ASP A 20 -7.38 5.72 17.18
C ASP A 20 -8.46 6.24 16.22
N GLU A 21 -8.15 6.35 14.93
CA GLU A 21 -9.07 6.76 13.85
C GLU A 21 -9.61 5.57 13.05
N GLN A 22 -9.29 4.32 13.44
CA GLN A 22 -9.66 3.13 12.67
C GLN A 22 -10.89 2.39 13.25
N PRO A 23 -11.72 1.77 12.39
CA PRO A 23 -11.67 1.86 10.92
C PRO A 23 -12.09 3.25 10.42
N GLY A 24 -11.28 3.84 9.55
CA GLY A 24 -11.56 5.15 8.94
C GLY A 24 -12.63 5.10 7.85
N ASP A 25 -13.21 6.26 7.55
CA ASP A 25 -14.28 6.40 6.54
C ASP A 25 -13.81 6.09 5.10
N LEU A 26 -12.50 6.06 4.84
CA LEU A 26 -11.95 5.71 3.53
C LEU A 26 -11.44 4.26 3.47
N VAL A 27 -11.71 3.41 4.46
CA VAL A 27 -11.49 1.97 4.31
C VAL A 27 -12.54 1.41 3.33
N PRO A 28 -12.15 0.79 2.20
CA PRO A 28 -13.13 0.25 1.25
C PRO A 28 -14.04 -0.78 1.91
N ALA A 29 -15.35 -0.64 1.77
CA ALA A 29 -16.34 -1.49 2.46
C ALA A 29 -16.13 -2.99 2.22
N ARG A 30 -15.72 -3.37 1.00
CA ARG A 30 -15.41 -4.77 0.63
C ARG A 30 -14.23 -5.34 1.44
N LEU A 31 -13.25 -4.50 1.79
CA LEU A 31 -12.06 -4.91 2.55
C LEU A 31 -12.34 -4.87 4.06
N LEU A 32 -13.13 -3.90 4.52
CA LEU A 32 -13.58 -3.86 5.91
C LEU A 32 -14.37 -5.12 6.29
N ALA A 33 -15.18 -5.65 5.37
CA ALA A 33 -15.91 -6.90 5.59
C ALA A 33 -14.97 -8.11 5.78
N LYS A 34 -13.78 -8.13 5.13
CA LYS A 34 -12.76 -9.17 5.33
C LYS A 34 -12.06 -9.06 6.69
N LEU A 35 -11.93 -7.85 7.23
CA LEU A 35 -11.26 -7.61 8.52
C LEU A 35 -12.11 -7.99 9.74
N ARG A 36 -13.42 -8.13 9.58
CA ARG A 36 -14.32 -8.54 10.65
C ARG A 36 -14.08 -10.02 10.97
N THR A 37 -13.32 -10.31 12.02
CA THR A 37 -13.11 -11.66 12.54
C THR A 37 -14.39 -12.18 13.20
N ALA A 38 -14.69 -13.47 12.99
CA ALA A 38 -15.95 -14.10 13.42
C ALA A 38 -15.96 -14.61 14.87
N ASP A 39 -14.85 -14.56 15.60
CA ASP A 39 -14.73 -15.24 16.90
C ASP A 39 -14.87 -14.29 18.09
N GLY A 40 -16.11 -13.91 18.41
CA GLY A 40 -16.49 -13.15 19.61
C GLY A 40 -16.34 -13.91 20.94
N GLY A 41 -15.44 -14.89 21.02
CA GLY A 41 -15.26 -15.73 22.21
C GLY A 41 -13.98 -16.57 22.27
N ALA A 42 -13.09 -16.49 21.27
CA ALA A 42 -11.80 -17.16 21.33
C ALA A 42 -10.83 -16.40 22.26
N ALA A 43 -9.93 -17.13 22.91
CA ALA A 43 -8.82 -16.50 23.63
C ALA A 43 -7.95 -15.70 22.65
N LEU A 44 -7.58 -14.48 23.03
CA LEU A 44 -6.70 -13.63 22.22
C LEU A 44 -5.32 -13.51 22.87
N GLU A 45 -4.32 -13.43 22.03
CA GLU A 45 -2.94 -13.16 22.40
C GLU A 45 -2.41 -11.96 21.61
N ALA A 46 -1.47 -11.26 22.22
CA ALA A 46 -0.68 -10.24 21.57
C ALA A 46 0.13 -10.88 20.43
N ASN A 47 0.11 -10.29 19.25
CA ASN A 47 0.86 -10.83 18.12
C ASN A 47 2.36 -10.94 18.48
N PRO A 48 3.00 -12.11 18.35
CA PRO A 48 4.40 -12.29 18.71
C PRO A 48 5.37 -11.53 17.79
N SER A 49 4.91 -11.07 16.62
CA SER A 49 5.71 -10.43 15.58
C SER A 49 5.53 -8.91 15.52
N TYR A 50 5.29 -8.24 16.65
CA TYR A 50 5.30 -6.77 16.71
C TYR A 50 6.39 -6.18 17.61
N TRP A 51 6.77 -4.94 17.28
CA TRP A 51 7.62 -4.08 18.11
C TRP A 51 6.89 -2.77 18.42
N LEU A 52 6.88 -2.38 19.69
CA LEU A 52 6.43 -1.06 20.09
C LEU A 52 7.63 -0.10 20.11
N ALA A 53 7.55 0.94 19.28
CA ALA A 53 8.55 2.00 19.19
C ALA A 53 8.02 3.27 19.89
N PRO A 54 8.71 3.78 20.93
CA PRO A 54 8.40 5.09 21.48
C PRO A 54 8.59 6.21 20.46
N THR A 55 8.00 7.39 20.73
CA THR A 55 8.18 8.60 19.92
C THR A 55 9.65 8.86 19.58
N GLY A 56 9.92 9.06 18.29
CA GLY A 56 11.25 9.37 17.75
C GLY A 56 12.20 8.18 17.67
N ALA A 57 11.79 6.99 18.10
CA ALA A 57 12.61 5.78 18.03
C ALA A 57 12.27 4.94 16.80
N LEU A 58 13.30 4.39 16.16
CA LEU A 58 13.16 3.33 15.16
C LEU A 58 13.89 2.08 15.69
N PRO A 59 13.18 0.99 16.04
CA PRO A 59 13.82 -0.21 16.57
C PRO A 59 14.87 -0.74 15.60
N ALA A 60 16.01 -1.22 16.10
CA ALA A 60 17.12 -1.67 15.24
C ALA A 60 16.72 -2.71 14.18
N PRO A 61 15.85 -3.72 14.46
CA PRO A 61 15.36 -4.64 13.43
C PRO A 61 14.59 -3.94 12.30
N ILE A 62 13.81 -2.90 12.65
CA ILE A 62 13.05 -2.09 11.71
C ILE A 62 13.99 -1.21 10.89
N ALA A 63 14.94 -0.54 11.53
CA ALA A 63 15.92 0.30 10.85
C ALA A 63 16.75 -0.48 9.81
N ALA A 64 17.05 -1.76 10.08
CA ALA A 64 17.75 -2.62 9.13
C ALA A 64 16.88 -3.07 7.95
N SER A 65 15.56 -3.13 8.13
CA SER A 65 14.61 -3.72 7.17
C SER A 65 13.77 -2.68 6.41
N ALA A 66 13.78 -1.43 6.86
CA ALA A 66 13.04 -0.30 6.28
C ALA A 66 13.99 0.87 5.98
N PRO A 67 14.72 0.84 4.85
CA PRO A 67 15.69 1.89 4.52
C PRO A 67 15.07 3.25 4.17
N HIS A 68 13.74 3.29 3.98
CA HIS A 68 12.99 4.50 3.61
C HIS A 68 11.88 4.78 4.61
N VAL A 69 12.11 5.71 5.53
CA VAL A 69 11.14 6.13 6.56
C VAL A 69 10.93 7.64 6.61
N GLU A 70 11.56 8.38 5.69
CA GLU A 70 11.56 9.84 5.64
C GLU A 70 10.17 10.46 5.41
N GLY A 71 9.24 9.70 4.84
CA GLY A 71 7.84 10.11 4.65
C GLY A 71 6.93 9.80 5.84
N LEU A 72 7.42 9.09 6.86
CA LEU A 72 6.64 8.59 7.99
C LEU A 72 6.67 9.57 9.17
N ALA A 73 5.56 9.73 9.89
CA ALA A 73 5.46 10.60 11.05
C ALA A 73 6.11 9.96 12.30
N LEU A 74 7.44 10.01 12.44
CA LEU A 74 8.14 9.31 13.53
C LEU A 74 8.02 10.00 14.91
N ASP A 75 7.29 11.11 15.02
CA ASP A 75 7.06 11.91 16.22
C ASP A 75 5.93 11.38 17.14
N HIS A 76 5.44 10.18 16.86
CA HIS A 76 4.42 9.48 17.64
C HIS A 76 4.88 8.05 17.98
N PRO A 77 4.30 7.40 19.00
CA PRO A 77 4.52 5.98 19.21
C PRO A 77 3.97 5.15 18.05
N ILE A 78 4.72 4.13 17.63
CA ILE A 78 4.38 3.28 16.49
C ILE A 78 4.49 1.82 16.89
N ILE A 79 3.46 1.03 16.59
CA ILE A 79 3.55 -0.43 16.55
C ILE A 79 3.94 -0.86 15.16
N TRP A 80 5.05 -1.58 15.06
CA TRP A 80 5.51 -2.19 13.83
C TRP A 80 5.11 -3.66 13.85
N LEU A 81 4.20 -4.06 12.98
CA LEU A 81 3.83 -5.45 12.78
C LEU A 81 4.60 -6.02 11.59
N GLN A 82 5.19 -7.20 11.74
CA GLN A 82 5.75 -7.94 10.60
C GLN A 82 4.79 -9.03 10.15
N ASP A 83 4.42 -8.97 8.87
CA ASP A 83 3.68 -10.03 8.23
C ASP A 83 4.55 -11.29 8.11
N THR A 84 4.08 -12.41 8.66
CA THR A 84 4.88 -13.64 8.75
C THR A 84 5.06 -14.35 7.41
N ALA A 85 4.23 -14.04 6.40
CA ALA A 85 4.27 -14.69 5.09
C ALA A 85 5.19 -13.95 4.11
N THR A 86 5.12 -12.62 4.13
CA THR A 86 5.78 -11.72 3.19
C THR A 86 7.01 -11.05 3.79
N GLY A 87 7.10 -10.98 5.12
CA GLY A 87 8.12 -10.24 5.85
C GLY A 87 7.90 -8.73 5.87
N MET A 88 6.83 -8.23 5.24
CA MET A 88 6.52 -6.81 5.15
C MET A 88 6.22 -6.21 6.52
N LEU A 89 6.69 -4.98 6.72
CA LEU A 89 6.44 -4.19 7.92
C LEU A 89 5.22 -3.29 7.72
N ALA A 90 4.29 -3.35 8.67
CA ALA A 90 3.09 -2.53 8.75
C ALA A 90 3.16 -1.62 10.00
N PRO A 91 3.47 -0.32 9.84
CA PRO A 91 3.51 0.63 10.96
C PRO A 91 2.10 1.14 11.30
N PHE A 92 1.73 1.09 12.56
CA PHE A 92 0.48 1.60 13.11
C PHE A 92 0.78 2.62 14.19
N TRP A 93 0.31 3.85 13.99
CA TRP A 93 0.52 4.95 14.91
C TRP A 93 -0.47 4.86 16.05
N LEU A 94 0.00 5.17 17.26
CA LEU A 94 -0.83 5.16 18.45
C LEU A 94 -1.13 6.59 18.88
N GLY A 95 -2.41 6.87 19.05
CA GLY A 95 -2.89 8.02 19.80
C GLY A 95 -2.98 7.69 21.29
N PRO A 96 -3.52 8.61 22.10
CA PRO A 96 -3.60 8.44 23.54
C PRO A 96 -4.35 7.18 23.98
N ARG A 97 -5.40 6.76 23.23
CA ARG A 97 -6.25 5.61 23.59
C ARG A 97 -5.44 4.33 23.53
N TYR A 98 -4.89 4.00 22.35
CA TYR A 98 -4.16 2.74 22.18
C TYR A 98 -2.75 2.76 22.79
N SER A 99 -2.13 3.94 22.96
CA SER A 99 -0.86 4.03 23.70
C SER A 99 -1.01 3.54 25.13
N ALA A 100 -2.10 3.92 25.83
CA ALA A 100 -2.35 3.48 27.20
C ALA A 100 -2.67 1.98 27.27
N LEU A 101 -3.49 1.48 26.34
CA LEU A 101 -3.89 0.06 26.32
C LEU A 101 -2.72 -0.88 26.03
N LEU A 102 -1.79 -0.47 25.18
CA LEU A 102 -0.72 -1.33 24.68
C LEU A 102 0.59 -1.19 25.47
N ALA A 103 0.65 -0.25 26.44
CA ALA A 103 1.81 -0.05 27.30
C ALA A 103 2.15 -1.31 28.13
N GLU A 104 1.14 -2.06 28.54
CA GLU A 104 1.28 -3.27 29.36
C GLU A 104 1.26 -4.57 28.53
N LEU A 105 1.04 -4.47 27.22
CA LEU A 105 0.93 -5.64 26.35
C LEU A 105 2.32 -6.09 25.90
N THR A 106 2.66 -7.33 26.22
CA THR A 106 3.91 -7.97 25.77
C THR A 106 3.63 -8.89 24.58
N PRO A 107 4.42 -8.83 23.49
CA PRO A 107 4.27 -9.72 22.34
C PRO A 107 4.19 -11.21 22.73
N GLY A 108 3.24 -11.94 22.15
CA GLY A 108 3.03 -13.38 22.38
C GLY A 108 2.35 -13.72 23.71
N GLN A 109 2.02 -12.75 24.57
CA GLN A 109 1.29 -13.02 25.81
C GLN A 109 -0.22 -13.01 25.61
N ALA A 110 -0.92 -13.82 26.39
CA ALA A 110 -2.38 -13.78 26.46
C ALA A 110 -2.86 -12.38 26.88
N SER A 111 -3.83 -11.84 26.16
CA SER A 111 -4.40 -10.52 26.45
C SER A 111 -5.65 -10.68 27.33
N ASP A 112 -5.76 -9.91 28.42
CA ASP A 112 -6.99 -9.83 29.19
C ASP A 112 -8.02 -8.93 28.48
N THR A 113 -8.73 -9.52 27.52
CA THR A 113 -9.71 -8.81 26.69
C THR A 113 -10.91 -8.26 27.46
N ARG A 114 -11.11 -8.67 28.72
CA ARG A 114 -12.20 -8.14 29.58
C ARG A 114 -12.06 -6.66 29.89
N GLN A 115 -10.84 -6.11 29.77
CA GLN A 115 -10.56 -4.69 29.97
C GLN A 115 -10.75 -3.86 28.69
N LEU A 116 -10.92 -4.51 27.54
CA LEU A 116 -11.13 -3.87 26.25
C LEU A 116 -12.62 -3.79 25.93
N SER A 117 -13.05 -2.66 25.38
CA SER A 117 -14.36 -2.57 24.73
C SER A 117 -14.39 -3.46 23.48
N ALA A 118 -15.60 -3.81 23.03
CA ALA A 118 -15.78 -4.59 21.80
C ALA A 118 -15.19 -3.89 20.56
N GLU A 119 -15.25 -2.55 20.53
CA GLU A 119 -14.64 -1.73 19.47
C GLU A 119 -13.11 -1.81 19.50
N GLU A 120 -12.49 -1.64 20.68
CA GLU A 120 -11.03 -1.75 20.82
C GLU A 120 -10.52 -3.12 20.41
N CYS A 121 -11.21 -4.17 20.86
CA CYS A 121 -10.88 -5.54 20.50
C CYS A 121 -10.96 -5.74 18.97
N ALA A 122 -12.04 -5.27 18.35
CA ALA A 122 -12.23 -5.39 16.91
C ALA A 122 -11.16 -4.65 16.10
N VAL A 123 -10.78 -3.43 16.50
CA VAL A 123 -9.72 -2.66 15.83
C VAL A 123 -8.36 -3.32 15.99
N LEU A 124 -8.01 -3.76 17.20
CA LEU A 124 -6.73 -4.42 17.45
C LEU A 124 -6.63 -5.78 16.75
N GLN A 125 -7.73 -6.53 16.63
CA GLN A 125 -7.78 -7.76 15.84
C GLN A 125 -7.70 -7.49 14.33
N ALA A 126 -8.42 -6.48 13.85
CA ALA A 126 -8.38 -6.07 12.45
C ALA A 126 -6.97 -5.62 12.03
N ALA A 127 -6.30 -4.84 12.87
CA ALA A 127 -4.91 -4.43 12.66
C ALA A 127 -3.91 -5.60 12.80
N GLY A 128 -4.32 -6.73 13.40
CA GLY A 128 -3.45 -7.87 13.68
C GLY A 128 -2.55 -7.69 14.90
N VAL A 129 -2.82 -6.71 15.77
CA VAL A 129 -2.14 -6.54 17.07
C VAL A 129 -2.57 -7.62 18.05
N LEU A 130 -3.86 -7.95 18.07
CA LEU A 130 -4.40 -9.11 18.78
C LEU A 130 -4.77 -10.20 17.77
N VAL A 131 -4.45 -11.44 18.10
CA VAL A 131 -4.71 -12.59 17.23
C VAL A 131 -5.26 -13.76 18.03
N THR A 132 -6.00 -14.65 17.36
CA THR A 132 -6.37 -15.94 17.93
C THR A 132 -5.21 -16.95 17.76
N PRO A 133 -5.04 -17.93 18.68
CA PRO A 133 -4.04 -18.97 18.52
C PRO A 133 -4.12 -19.66 17.16
N GLY A 134 -2.98 -19.74 16.45
CA GLY A 134 -2.89 -20.37 15.13
C GLY A 134 -3.34 -19.50 13.95
N GLU A 135 -3.90 -18.32 14.20
CA GLU A 135 -4.35 -17.40 13.15
C GLU A 135 -3.22 -16.94 12.24
N LEU A 136 -2.06 -16.59 12.81
CA LEU A 136 -0.90 -16.16 12.02
C LEU A 136 -0.39 -17.27 11.10
N ALA A 137 -0.37 -18.52 11.57
CA ALA A 137 0.04 -19.66 10.76
C ALA A 137 -0.95 -19.92 9.60
N ARG A 138 -2.25 -19.77 9.87
CA ARG A 138 -3.30 -19.88 8.84
C ARG A 138 -3.20 -18.76 7.81
N ARG A 139 -3.16 -17.50 8.25
CA ARG A 139 -2.95 -16.32 7.37
C ARG A 139 -1.68 -16.47 6.53
N SER A 140 -0.62 -17.01 7.12
CA SER A 140 0.64 -17.26 6.40
C SER A 140 0.49 -18.32 5.32
N THR A 141 -0.23 -19.41 5.60
CA THR A 141 -0.52 -20.46 4.61
C THR A 141 -1.35 -19.89 3.47
N ASP A 142 -2.46 -19.21 3.78
CA ASP A 142 -3.36 -18.62 2.80
C ASP A 142 -2.61 -17.65 1.86
N THR A 143 -1.82 -16.72 2.44
CA THR A 143 -1.00 -15.77 1.67
C THR A 143 0.02 -16.49 0.78
N ASN A 144 0.65 -17.56 1.27
CA ASN A 144 1.61 -18.31 0.49
C ASN A 144 0.97 -19.03 -0.71
N GLU A 145 -0.25 -19.55 -0.54
CA GLU A 145 -1.02 -20.17 -1.61
C GLU A 145 -1.45 -19.15 -2.67
N GLU A 146 -1.91 -17.96 -2.24
CA GLU A 146 -2.25 -16.86 -3.13
C GLU A 146 -1.05 -16.40 -3.96
N LEU A 147 0.12 -16.22 -3.33
CA LEU A 147 1.34 -15.85 -4.04
C LEU A 147 1.81 -16.95 -5.00
N ALA A 148 1.65 -18.22 -4.65
CA ALA A 148 1.95 -19.33 -5.56
C ALA A 148 0.98 -19.36 -6.76
N HIS A 149 -0.30 -19.05 -6.54
CA HIS A 149 -1.27 -18.89 -7.62
C HIS A 149 -0.90 -17.72 -8.53
N ALA A 150 -0.55 -16.57 -7.95
CA ALA A 150 -0.10 -15.40 -8.69
C ALA A 150 1.17 -15.67 -9.49
N ALA A 151 2.14 -16.40 -8.94
CA ALA A 151 3.36 -16.80 -9.65
C ALA A 151 3.06 -17.68 -10.88
N ARG A 152 2.18 -18.68 -10.74
CA ARG A 152 1.73 -19.51 -11.89
C ARG A 152 1.03 -18.65 -12.93
N ALA A 153 0.14 -17.76 -12.48
CA ALA A 153 -0.54 -16.82 -13.36
C ALA A 153 0.44 -15.92 -14.11
N PHE A 154 1.45 -15.40 -13.42
CA PHE A 154 2.48 -14.51 -13.94
C PHE A 154 3.37 -15.16 -15.02
N GLY A 155 3.33 -16.48 -15.18
CA GLY A 155 3.97 -17.17 -16.31
C GLY A 155 3.53 -16.64 -17.69
N ARG A 156 2.35 -16.02 -17.80
CA ARG A 156 1.88 -15.32 -19.01
C ARG A 156 2.32 -13.84 -19.10
N GLY A 157 3.16 -13.39 -18.19
CA GLY A 157 3.70 -12.03 -18.09
C GLY A 157 2.91 -11.06 -17.21
N TYR A 158 1.77 -11.45 -16.63
CA TYR A 158 0.99 -10.61 -15.71
C TYR A 158 0.13 -11.43 -14.74
N ALA A 159 -0.17 -10.86 -13.56
CA ALA A 159 -1.05 -11.44 -12.56
C ALA A 159 -1.73 -10.35 -11.70
N THR A 160 -2.95 -10.60 -11.24
CA THR A 160 -3.62 -9.75 -10.25
C THR A 160 -3.17 -10.15 -8.85
N LEU A 161 -2.99 -9.16 -7.97
CA LEU A 161 -2.64 -9.33 -6.57
C LEU A 161 -3.66 -8.57 -5.72
N GLY A 162 -4.26 -9.25 -4.76
CA GLY A 162 -5.11 -8.63 -3.74
C GLY A 162 -4.30 -8.32 -2.48
N ASP A 163 -4.88 -7.50 -1.60
CA ASP A 163 -4.48 -7.36 -0.19
C ASP A 163 -2.98 -7.07 0.05
N LEU A 164 -2.27 -6.45 -0.91
CA LEU A 164 -0.84 -6.09 -0.78
C LEU A 164 -0.59 -5.03 0.30
N ILE A 165 -1.54 -4.11 0.45
CA ILE A 165 -1.49 -3.05 1.46
C ILE A 165 -2.68 -3.24 2.39
N HIS A 166 -2.40 -3.26 3.68
CA HIS A 166 -3.42 -3.44 4.70
C HIS A 166 -4.54 -2.38 4.58
N PRO A 167 -5.82 -2.72 4.79
CA PRO A 167 -6.92 -1.79 4.50
C PRO A 167 -6.90 -0.48 5.30
N PHE A 168 -6.40 -0.48 6.55
CA PHE A 168 -6.21 0.76 7.32
C PHE A 168 -5.10 1.64 6.72
N HIS A 169 -4.05 1.03 6.17
CA HIS A 169 -3.02 1.78 5.45
C HIS A 169 -3.54 2.31 4.12
N LEU A 170 -4.44 1.60 3.45
CA LEU A 170 -5.13 2.13 2.27
C LEU A 170 -5.95 3.38 2.61
N ASP A 171 -6.74 3.36 3.69
CA ASP A 171 -7.42 4.57 4.19
C ASP A 171 -6.43 5.72 4.41
N ALA A 172 -5.33 5.46 5.13
CA ALA A 172 -4.31 6.45 5.40
C ALA A 172 -3.65 7.00 4.12
N LEU A 173 -3.37 6.14 3.14
CA LEU A 173 -2.80 6.55 1.85
C LEU A 173 -3.77 7.43 1.08
N ARG A 174 -5.07 7.08 1.08
CA ARG A 174 -6.12 7.88 0.45
C ARG A 174 -6.18 9.27 1.06
N ARG A 175 -6.21 9.38 2.40
CA ARG A 175 -6.20 10.67 3.11
C ARG A 175 -4.94 11.46 2.77
N HIS A 176 -3.77 10.83 2.89
CA HIS A 176 -2.47 11.45 2.66
C HIS A 176 -2.33 12.03 1.24
N TYR A 177 -2.57 11.24 0.19
CA TYR A 177 -2.39 11.72 -1.18
C TYR A 177 -3.46 12.73 -1.60
N ARG A 178 -4.71 12.60 -1.12
CA ARG A 178 -5.73 13.64 -1.33
C ARG A 178 -5.28 14.98 -0.76
N GLU A 179 -4.75 14.97 0.47
CA GLU A 179 -4.27 16.18 1.11
C GLU A 179 -3.05 16.78 0.39
N MET A 180 -2.07 15.95 0.04
CA MET A 180 -0.88 16.40 -0.70
C MET A 180 -1.24 17.02 -2.05
N ILE A 181 -2.19 16.43 -2.79
CA ILE A 181 -2.71 17.00 -4.04
C ILE A 181 -3.39 18.34 -3.77
N ARG A 182 -4.27 18.42 -2.77
CA ARG A 182 -5.01 19.64 -2.39
C ARG A 182 -4.07 20.78 -1.98
N GLN A 183 -2.95 20.46 -1.34
CA GLN A 183 -1.91 21.41 -0.96
C GLN A 183 -1.00 21.82 -2.13
N GLY A 184 -1.16 21.22 -3.33
CA GLY A 184 -0.33 21.51 -4.49
C GLY A 184 1.09 20.96 -4.38
N ALA A 185 1.29 19.84 -3.66
CA ALA A 185 2.60 19.24 -3.46
C ALA A 185 3.16 18.55 -4.71
N PHE A 186 2.29 18.18 -5.66
CA PHE A 186 2.66 17.40 -6.85
C PHE A 186 2.51 18.20 -8.14
N MET A 187 3.37 17.89 -9.12
CA MET A 187 3.33 18.49 -10.45
C MET A 187 2.13 17.96 -11.23
N LEU A 188 1.38 18.84 -11.92
CA LEU A 188 0.32 18.46 -12.83
C LEU A 188 0.85 18.34 -14.27
N GLY A 189 0.64 17.18 -14.86
CA GLY A 189 0.96 16.86 -16.25
C GLY A 189 2.37 16.33 -16.42
N ASP A 190 2.54 15.45 -17.42
CA ASP A 190 3.83 15.00 -17.92
C ASP A 190 3.76 14.56 -19.38
N GLY A 191 4.83 13.93 -19.87
CA GLY A 191 4.92 13.47 -21.26
C GLY A 191 3.95 12.35 -21.66
N GLN A 192 3.33 11.64 -20.72
CA GLN A 192 2.34 10.60 -21.03
C GLN A 192 0.91 11.10 -20.88
N SER A 193 0.65 12.00 -19.94
CA SER A 193 -0.67 12.60 -19.78
C SER A 193 -0.59 14.02 -19.19
N PRO A 194 -1.19 15.03 -19.84
CA PRO A 194 -1.23 16.38 -19.30
C PRO A 194 -2.23 16.53 -18.13
N ARG A 195 -3.06 15.51 -17.86
CA ARG A 195 -4.13 15.54 -16.86
C ARG A 195 -3.90 14.57 -15.71
N ARG A 196 -2.66 14.46 -15.22
CA ARG A 196 -2.34 13.66 -14.02
C ARG A 196 -1.36 14.37 -13.09
N TYR A 197 -1.59 14.33 -11.79
CA TYR A 197 -0.57 14.70 -10.81
C TYR A 197 0.45 13.57 -10.69
N ILE A 198 1.73 13.94 -10.61
CA ILE A 198 2.83 12.99 -10.54
C ILE A 198 3.81 13.28 -9.41
N ALA A 199 4.39 12.22 -8.87
CA ALA A 199 5.55 12.28 -8.00
C ALA A 199 6.45 11.08 -8.27
N HIS A 200 7.72 11.36 -8.59
CA HIS A 200 8.74 10.34 -8.77
C HIS A 200 9.44 10.08 -7.43
N ASN A 201 9.61 8.81 -7.04
CA ASN A 201 10.27 8.44 -5.79
C ASN A 201 9.68 9.15 -4.55
N GLU A 202 8.36 9.26 -4.50
CA GLU A 202 7.66 9.83 -3.34
C GLU A 202 7.96 8.99 -2.09
N ALA A 203 8.24 9.67 -0.97
CA ALA A 203 8.81 9.09 0.24
C ALA A 203 7.97 7.95 0.85
N VAL A 204 6.65 8.13 0.90
CA VAL A 204 5.72 7.12 1.42
C VAL A 204 5.63 5.95 0.45
N ALA A 205 5.54 6.20 -0.85
CA ALA A 205 5.57 5.15 -1.87
C ALA A 205 6.87 4.33 -1.79
N ARG A 206 8.02 4.96 -1.59
CA ARG A 206 9.33 4.28 -1.44
C ARG A 206 9.38 3.33 -0.26
N PHE A 207 8.75 3.67 0.87
CA PHE A 207 8.62 2.76 2.00
C PHE A 207 7.96 1.45 1.56
N PHE A 208 6.74 1.50 0.99
CA PHE A 208 6.02 0.31 0.54
C PHE A 208 6.73 -0.43 -0.59
N HIS A 209 7.38 0.29 -1.50
CA HIS A 209 8.12 -0.28 -2.64
C HIS A 209 9.19 -1.27 -2.22
N HIS A 210 10.01 -0.90 -1.23
CA HIS A 210 11.07 -1.77 -0.72
C HIS A 210 10.50 -2.98 0.04
N GLN A 211 9.41 -2.80 0.78
CA GLN A 211 8.74 -3.90 1.49
C GLN A 211 8.20 -4.96 0.50
N LEU A 212 7.69 -4.53 -0.66
CA LEU A 212 7.09 -5.40 -1.68
C LEU A 212 8.11 -6.18 -2.52
N ALA A 213 9.41 -5.94 -2.41
CA ALA A 213 10.43 -6.61 -3.22
C ALA A 213 10.40 -8.14 -3.06
N GLY A 214 10.21 -8.65 -1.84
CA GLY A 214 10.10 -10.09 -1.58
C GLY A 214 8.88 -10.73 -2.25
N VAL A 215 7.74 -10.04 -2.24
CA VAL A 215 6.52 -10.46 -2.94
C VAL A 215 6.76 -10.53 -4.44
N VAL A 216 7.35 -9.49 -5.02
CA VAL A 216 7.67 -9.45 -6.45
C VAL A 216 8.63 -10.55 -6.85
N SER A 217 9.68 -10.79 -6.05
CA SER A 217 10.63 -11.89 -6.31
C SER A 217 9.96 -13.25 -6.36
N ARG A 218 9.03 -13.52 -5.42
CA ARG A 218 8.28 -14.78 -5.37
C ARG A 218 7.35 -14.94 -6.57
N VAL A 219 6.66 -13.88 -6.98
CA VAL A 219 5.75 -13.92 -8.14
C VAL A 219 6.52 -14.02 -9.45
N ALA A 220 7.63 -13.29 -9.58
CA ALA A 220 8.49 -13.33 -10.76
C ALA A 220 9.29 -14.64 -10.88
N GLY A 221 9.50 -15.35 -9.76
CA GLY A 221 10.35 -16.54 -9.69
C GLY A 221 11.85 -16.22 -9.82
N ALA A 222 12.25 -14.98 -9.55
CA ALA A 222 13.63 -14.49 -9.69
C ALA A 222 13.97 -13.46 -8.61
N PRO A 223 15.25 -13.35 -8.18
CA PRO A 223 15.71 -12.25 -7.34
C PRO A 223 15.52 -10.89 -8.05
N VAL A 224 14.89 -9.93 -7.36
CA VAL A 224 14.65 -8.58 -7.87
C VAL A 224 15.13 -7.53 -6.88
N LYS A 225 15.38 -6.32 -7.39
CA LYS A 225 15.58 -5.13 -6.57
C LYS A 225 14.64 -3.99 -6.98
N PRO A 226 14.23 -3.15 -6.02
CA PRO A 226 13.50 -1.91 -6.29
C PRO A 226 14.27 -1.01 -7.27
N SER A 227 13.59 -0.42 -8.27
CA SER A 227 14.16 0.65 -9.11
C SER A 227 13.67 2.03 -8.69
N TYR A 228 12.43 2.39 -9.03
CA TYR A 228 11.79 3.63 -8.62
C TYR A 228 10.28 3.48 -8.41
N THR A 229 9.67 4.47 -7.76
CA THR A 229 8.22 4.59 -7.62
C THR A 229 7.67 5.77 -8.41
N PHE A 230 6.40 5.66 -8.80
CA PHE A 230 5.69 6.74 -9.44
C PHE A 230 4.26 6.84 -8.90
N LEU A 231 3.92 7.98 -8.31
CA LEU A 231 2.53 8.33 -8.04
C LEU A 231 1.91 8.86 -9.33
N ALA A 232 0.72 8.37 -9.69
CA ALA A 232 -0.07 8.93 -10.79
C ALA A 232 -1.53 9.13 -10.33
N SER A 233 -1.95 10.38 -10.18
CA SER A 233 -3.35 10.75 -9.91
C SER A 233 -3.97 11.41 -11.12
N TYR A 234 -4.75 10.65 -11.87
CA TYR A 234 -5.41 11.07 -13.10
C TYR A 234 -6.70 11.82 -12.81
N LEU A 235 -6.90 12.92 -13.54
CA LEU A 235 -8.13 13.71 -13.54
C LEU A 235 -9.04 13.29 -14.70
N ASP A 236 -10.30 13.73 -14.64
CA ASP A 236 -11.30 13.44 -15.66
C ASP A 236 -10.75 13.66 -17.07
N GLY A 237 -11.17 12.86 -18.04
CA GLY A 237 -10.71 12.97 -19.42
C GLY A 237 -9.23 12.67 -19.66
N ALA A 238 -8.45 12.29 -18.65
CA ALA A 238 -7.09 11.79 -18.88
C ALA A 238 -7.11 10.52 -19.74
N VAL A 239 -6.11 10.39 -20.61
CA VAL A 239 -5.87 9.19 -21.42
C VAL A 239 -4.47 8.70 -21.08
N LEU A 240 -4.27 7.39 -21.05
CA LEU A 240 -2.94 6.78 -21.04
C LEU A 240 -2.77 6.02 -22.36
N PRO A 241 -2.11 6.64 -23.36
CA PRO A 241 -1.87 5.99 -24.64
C PRO A 241 -1.12 4.66 -24.49
N GLU A 242 -1.25 3.80 -25.49
CA GLU A 242 -0.50 2.54 -25.53
C GLU A 242 1.01 2.80 -25.50
N HIS A 243 1.69 2.11 -24.58
CA HIS A 243 3.14 2.16 -24.45
C HIS A 243 3.66 0.91 -23.73
N VAL A 244 4.99 0.72 -23.80
CA VAL A 244 5.75 -0.16 -22.90
C VAL A 244 6.57 0.68 -21.94
N ASP A 245 6.94 0.11 -20.80
CA ASP A 245 7.71 0.79 -19.78
C ASP A 245 9.21 0.91 -20.12
N ARG A 246 9.90 1.74 -19.34
CA ARG A 246 11.35 1.99 -19.44
C ARG A 246 12.17 0.75 -19.08
N PRO A 247 13.47 0.69 -19.43
CA PRO A 247 14.35 -0.43 -19.05
C PRO A 247 14.43 -0.72 -17.56
N GLN A 248 14.17 0.27 -16.70
CA GLN A 248 14.13 0.14 -15.24
C GLN A 248 12.83 -0.48 -14.69
N CYS A 249 11.93 -0.94 -15.56
CA CYS A 249 10.60 -1.45 -15.24
C CYS A 249 10.41 -2.89 -15.77
N GLU A 250 11.33 -3.80 -15.44
CA GLU A 250 11.19 -5.21 -15.83
C GLU A 250 9.90 -5.80 -15.27
N TYR A 251 9.64 -5.52 -13.99
CA TYR A 251 8.40 -5.86 -13.31
C TYR A 251 7.76 -4.58 -12.78
N SER A 252 6.52 -4.32 -13.15
CA SER A 252 5.75 -3.16 -12.70
C SER A 252 4.53 -3.64 -11.92
N ILE A 253 4.29 -3.06 -10.75
CA ILE A 253 3.00 -3.15 -10.05
C ILE A 253 2.27 -1.83 -10.28
N THR A 254 1.01 -1.89 -10.72
CA THR A 254 0.07 -0.77 -10.61
C THR A 254 -0.97 -1.09 -9.54
N LEU A 255 -0.92 -0.36 -8.43
CA LEU A 255 -1.85 -0.48 -7.30
C LEU A 255 -2.85 0.67 -7.35
N LEU A 256 -4.14 0.38 -7.45
CA LEU A 256 -5.19 1.40 -7.35
C LEU A 256 -5.40 1.75 -5.87
N ILE A 257 -5.00 2.95 -5.45
CA ILE A 257 -5.13 3.38 -4.05
C ILE A 257 -6.33 4.27 -3.80
N ASP A 258 -6.84 4.99 -4.80
CA ASP A 258 -8.05 5.80 -4.67
C ASP A 258 -8.78 5.94 -6.01
N PHE A 259 -10.10 6.05 -5.93
CA PHE A 259 -10.94 6.43 -7.06
C PHE A 259 -12.10 7.27 -6.55
N SER A 260 -12.43 8.35 -7.27
CA SER A 260 -13.53 9.25 -6.92
C SER A 260 -14.43 9.49 -8.13
N PRO A 261 -15.77 9.44 -7.99
CA PRO A 261 -16.50 8.93 -6.81
C PRO A 261 -16.19 7.45 -6.56
N GLU A 262 -16.20 7.03 -5.28
CA GLU A 262 -15.80 5.67 -4.92
C GLU A 262 -16.69 4.61 -5.60
N PRO A 263 -16.11 3.63 -6.32
CA PRO A 263 -16.88 2.60 -7.00
C PRO A 263 -17.41 1.57 -5.99
N ALA A 264 -18.58 0.99 -6.26
CA ALA A 264 -19.14 -0.05 -5.41
C ALA A 264 -18.31 -1.35 -5.39
N ARG A 265 -17.56 -1.63 -6.47
CA ARG A 265 -16.64 -2.76 -6.59
C ARG A 265 -15.36 -2.33 -7.30
N GLU A 266 -15.36 -2.45 -8.61
CA GLU A 266 -14.21 -2.14 -9.46
C GLU A 266 -14.35 -0.74 -10.07
N SER A 267 -13.20 -0.11 -10.31
CA SER A 267 -13.12 1.12 -11.08
C SER A 267 -13.70 0.91 -12.50
N PRO A 268 -14.48 1.88 -13.01
CA PRO A 268 -14.94 1.88 -14.39
C PRO A 268 -13.81 2.17 -15.39
N TRP A 269 -12.57 2.38 -14.91
CA TRP A 269 -11.42 2.74 -15.71
C TRP A 269 -10.34 1.65 -15.65
N PRO A 270 -10.49 0.56 -16.42
CA PRO A 270 -9.56 -0.57 -16.40
C PRO A 270 -8.22 -0.23 -17.07
N ILE A 271 -7.25 -1.12 -16.87
CA ILE A 271 -6.04 -1.17 -17.67
C ILE A 271 -6.18 -2.26 -18.74
N HIS A 272 -5.80 -1.92 -19.97
CA HIS A 272 -5.77 -2.84 -21.10
C HIS A 272 -4.33 -3.31 -21.32
N LEU A 273 -4.11 -4.62 -21.29
CA LEU A 273 -2.85 -5.27 -21.63
C LEU A 273 -2.96 -5.84 -23.04
N HIS A 274 -2.06 -5.43 -23.92
CA HIS A 274 -2.06 -5.82 -25.33
C HIS A 274 -1.08 -6.97 -25.53
N GLY A 275 -1.58 -8.20 -25.45
CA GLY A 275 -0.79 -9.40 -25.66
C GLY A 275 -0.86 -9.89 -27.11
N GLU A 276 -0.01 -10.86 -27.44
CA GLU A 276 0.02 -11.49 -28.78
C GLU A 276 -1.33 -12.10 -29.20
N HIS A 277 -2.13 -12.57 -28.23
CA HIS A 277 -3.43 -13.22 -28.47
C HIS A 277 -4.63 -12.29 -28.27
N GLY A 278 -4.41 -10.97 -28.17
CA GLY A 278 -5.45 -9.96 -28.03
C GLY A 278 -5.35 -9.14 -26.75
N ILE A 279 -6.41 -8.37 -26.49
CA ILE A 279 -6.46 -7.39 -25.41
C ILE A 279 -7.09 -8.02 -24.17
N VAL A 280 -6.36 -7.98 -23.06
CA VAL A 280 -6.86 -8.36 -21.73
C VAL A 280 -7.22 -7.10 -20.98
N THR A 281 -8.47 -7.01 -20.53
CA THR A 281 -8.97 -5.86 -19.75
C THR A 281 -8.99 -6.22 -18.27
N VAL A 282 -8.21 -5.51 -17.47
CA VAL A 282 -8.12 -5.74 -16.02
C VAL A 282 -8.80 -4.59 -15.28
N HIS A 283 -9.88 -4.93 -14.60
CA HIS A 283 -10.58 -4.02 -13.69
C HIS A 283 -9.98 -4.16 -12.28
N GLN A 284 -9.78 -3.03 -11.61
CA GLN A 284 -9.22 -2.97 -10.26
C GLN A 284 -10.21 -2.27 -9.33
N GLY A 285 -10.51 -2.85 -8.18
CA GLY A 285 -11.07 -2.15 -7.03
C GLY A 285 -9.99 -1.41 -6.24
N ILE A 286 -10.38 -0.48 -5.37
CA ILE A 286 -9.44 0.24 -4.49
C ILE A 286 -8.74 -0.76 -3.57
N GLY A 287 -7.42 -0.88 -3.68
CA GLY A 287 -6.56 -1.86 -3.00
C GLY A 287 -6.10 -3.02 -3.88
N ASP A 288 -6.66 -3.19 -5.08
CA ASP A 288 -6.23 -4.24 -6.00
C ASP A 288 -4.99 -3.80 -6.79
N ALA A 289 -4.07 -4.73 -6.99
CA ALA A 289 -2.85 -4.54 -7.75
C ALA A 289 -2.80 -5.44 -8.99
N LEU A 290 -2.11 -4.96 -10.01
CA LEU A 290 -1.71 -5.75 -11.17
C LEU A 290 -0.19 -5.71 -11.26
N ILE A 291 0.45 -6.88 -11.22
CA ILE A 291 1.86 -7.04 -11.57
C ILE A 291 1.98 -7.50 -13.01
N TYR A 292 2.89 -6.90 -13.78
CA TYR A 292 3.11 -7.22 -15.19
C TYR A 292 4.55 -6.98 -15.64
N ARG A 293 4.94 -7.60 -16.75
CA ARG A 293 6.22 -7.39 -17.45
C ARG A 293 6.21 -6.03 -18.16
N GLY A 294 6.65 -4.98 -17.47
CA GLY A 294 6.50 -3.59 -17.95
C GLY A 294 7.15 -3.32 -19.30
N ARG A 295 8.30 -3.93 -19.56
CA ARG A 295 9.06 -3.78 -20.83
C ARG A 295 8.51 -4.59 -22.00
N GLN A 296 7.62 -5.55 -21.73
CA GLN A 296 7.22 -6.57 -22.71
C GLN A 296 5.75 -6.48 -23.07
N ILE A 297 4.91 -6.00 -22.16
CA ILE A 297 3.45 -5.94 -22.36
C ILE A 297 3.06 -4.48 -22.62
N PRO A 298 2.75 -4.11 -23.88
CA PRO A 298 2.15 -2.82 -24.16
C PRO A 298 0.83 -2.70 -23.40
N HIS A 299 0.59 -1.54 -22.82
CA HIS A 299 -0.60 -1.31 -22.02
C HIS A 299 -1.11 0.12 -22.15
N SER A 300 -2.40 0.30 -21.88
CA SER A 300 -3.08 1.58 -22.03
C SER A 300 -4.26 1.70 -21.08
N ARG A 301 -4.75 2.93 -20.91
CA ARG A 301 -6.08 3.19 -20.35
C ARG A 301 -6.81 4.14 -21.31
N ALA A 302 -8.07 3.85 -21.58
CA ALA A 302 -8.94 4.72 -22.37
C ALA A 302 -9.13 6.09 -21.69
N ARG A 303 -9.99 6.94 -22.22
CA ARG A 303 -10.32 8.22 -21.58
C ARG A 303 -11.02 7.98 -20.23
N LEU A 304 -10.52 8.58 -19.14
CA LEU A 304 -11.18 8.57 -17.84
C LEU A 304 -12.54 9.28 -17.94
N PRO A 305 -13.64 8.72 -17.37
CA PRO A 305 -14.95 9.36 -17.42
C PRO A 305 -14.97 10.76 -16.79
N ASP A 306 -15.92 11.58 -17.22
CA ASP A 306 -16.11 12.93 -16.69
C ASP A 306 -16.48 12.90 -15.21
N GLY A 307 -15.92 13.84 -14.43
CA GLY A 307 -16.15 13.91 -13.00
C GLY A 307 -15.45 12.81 -12.18
N CYS A 308 -14.63 11.96 -12.81
CA CYS A 308 -13.86 10.95 -12.11
C CYS A 308 -12.41 11.37 -11.85
N ALA A 309 -11.80 10.83 -10.79
CA ALA A 309 -10.37 10.85 -10.53
C ALA A 309 -9.88 9.46 -10.12
N SER A 310 -8.66 9.09 -10.52
CA SER A 310 -8.07 7.78 -10.24
C SER A 310 -6.62 7.93 -9.79
N THR A 311 -6.29 7.46 -8.60
CA THR A 311 -4.93 7.53 -8.06
C THR A 311 -4.32 6.15 -7.92
N SER A 312 -3.18 5.95 -8.56
CA SER A 312 -2.41 4.72 -8.50
C SER A 312 -0.99 4.98 -8.02
N LEU A 313 -0.46 4.02 -7.26
CA LEU A 313 0.97 3.90 -7.02
C LEU A 313 1.54 2.88 -7.99
N LEU A 314 2.63 3.26 -8.65
CA LEU A 314 3.41 2.39 -9.50
C LEU A 314 4.72 2.03 -8.79
N PHE A 315 4.99 0.74 -8.70
CA PHE A 315 6.20 0.20 -8.09
C PHE A 315 6.98 -0.56 -9.16
N HIS A 316 8.19 -0.11 -9.46
CA HIS A 316 9.00 -0.70 -10.52
C HIS A 316 10.18 -1.47 -9.96
N TYR A 317 10.48 -2.61 -10.56
CA TYR A 317 11.55 -3.50 -10.16
C TYR A 317 12.33 -3.95 -11.38
N VAL A 318 13.58 -4.30 -11.13
CA VAL A 318 14.47 -4.93 -12.11
C VAL A 318 15.02 -6.22 -11.52
N ASP A 319 15.50 -7.11 -12.37
CA ASP A 319 16.27 -8.26 -11.89
C ASP A 319 17.47 -7.78 -11.05
N GLU A 320 17.85 -8.57 -10.04
CA GLU A 320 18.97 -8.25 -9.14
C GLU A 320 20.26 -7.91 -9.91
N SER A 321 20.49 -8.59 -11.04
CA SER A 321 21.66 -8.45 -11.91
C SER A 321 21.67 -7.18 -12.77
N PHE A 322 20.59 -6.38 -12.79
CA PHE A 322 20.52 -5.16 -13.59
C PHE A 322 21.60 -4.14 -13.14
N SER A 323 22.42 -3.68 -14.08
CA SER A 323 23.65 -2.93 -13.79
C SER A 323 23.63 -1.45 -14.18
N LYS A 324 22.56 -0.98 -14.83
CA LYS A 324 22.41 0.43 -15.23
C LYS A 324 21.81 1.25 -14.07
N SER A 325 21.73 2.57 -14.26
CA SER A 325 21.02 3.46 -13.34
C SER A 325 19.58 2.99 -13.11
N LEU A 326 19.14 3.05 -11.86
CA LEU A 326 17.79 2.67 -11.43
C LEU A 326 16.77 3.82 -11.62
N ASP A 327 17.26 4.99 -11.99
CA ASP A 327 16.54 6.23 -12.36
C ASP A 327 17.13 6.76 -13.68
#